data_AF-A0A9X3XLV7-F1
#
_entry.id   AF-A0A9X3XLV7-F1
#
_cell.length_a   1.000
_cell.length_b   1.000
_cell.length_c   1.000
_cell.angle_alpha   90.00
_cell.angle_beta   90.00
_cell.angle_gamma   90.00
#
_symmetry.space_group_name_H-M   'P 1'
#
loop_
_entity.id
_entity.type
_entity.pdbx_description
1 polymer ?
#
loop_
_entity_poly.entity_id
_entity_poly.type
_entity_poly.pdbx_seq_one_letter_code
_entity_poly.pdbx_strand_id
1 'polypeptide(L)'
;MIFYVKEYKRFIPKEKELNYLLDAEMYLNHRFWDNMVEYIKINKDEYYIVVKFWRKGIVEENKIEKKEDKLHVYYISSGENRNHILIENVEEFDVVEKKNLFYIKLKVKNQEERIYCYEKT
;
A
#
# COMPACT_ATOMS: atom_id res chain seq x y z
N MET A 1 -9.57 -1.47 14.69
CA MET A 1 -9.90 -2.48 13.65
C MET A 1 -9.81 -1.76 12.29
N ILE A 2 -9.67 -2.39 11.13
CA ILE A 2 -9.61 -1.66 9.84
C ILE A 2 -10.57 -2.35 8.87
N PHE A 3 -11.47 -1.56 8.29
CA PHE A 3 -12.45 -2.05 7.33
C PHE A 3 -12.21 -1.40 5.96
N TYR A 4 -12.34 -2.21 4.92
CA TYR A 4 -12.37 -1.73 3.55
C TYR A 4 -13.75 -1.15 3.24
N VAL A 5 -13.83 0.15 2.96
CA VAL A 5 -15.13 0.85 2.80
C VAL A 5 -15.60 0.92 1.37
N LYS A 6 -14.75 1.37 0.44
CA LYS A 6 -15.14 1.53 -0.96
C LYS A 6 -13.94 1.76 -1.86
N GLU A 7 -13.89 1.04 -2.98
CA GLU A 7 -13.01 1.37 -4.09
C GLU A 7 -13.60 2.49 -4.94
N TYR A 8 -12.81 3.53 -5.22
CA TYR A 8 -13.11 4.45 -6.31
C TYR A 8 -12.20 4.11 -7.49
N LYS A 9 -12.59 3.09 -8.27
CA LYS A 9 -11.93 2.76 -9.54
C LYS A 9 -12.50 3.66 -10.64
N ARG A 10 -11.70 4.58 -11.19
CA ARG A 10 -11.94 5.04 -12.58
C ARG A 10 -11.49 3.88 -13.49
N PHE A 11 -12.40 3.37 -14.32
CA PHE A 11 -12.21 2.15 -15.12
C PHE A 11 -12.54 2.47 -16.59
N ILE A 12 -11.59 2.33 -17.53
CA ILE A 12 -11.85 2.14 -18.98
C ILE A 12 -10.71 1.27 -19.61
N PRO A 13 -10.86 0.76 -20.85
CA PRO A 13 -10.66 -0.65 -21.21
C PRO A 13 -9.17 -1.05 -21.35
N LYS A 14 -8.87 -2.30 -20.98
CA LYS A 14 -7.53 -2.90 -21.12
C LYS A 14 -7.25 -3.27 -22.57
N GLU A 15 -6.31 -2.59 -23.21
CA GLU A 15 -5.55 -3.17 -24.31
C GLU A 15 -4.06 -3.12 -23.99
N LYS A 16 -3.48 -4.32 -23.96
CA LYS A 16 -2.09 -4.69 -23.62
C LYS A 16 -1.82 -4.81 -22.11
N GLU A 17 -1.25 -5.97 -21.77
CA GLU A 17 -0.93 -6.51 -20.44
C GLU A 17 -0.25 -5.52 -19.49
N LEU A 18 -0.22 -5.83 -18.18
CA LEU A 18 0.94 -5.64 -17.28
C LEU A 18 0.59 -6.12 -15.85
N ASN A 19 1.07 -7.31 -15.47
CA ASN A 19 0.80 -7.96 -14.18
C ASN A 19 1.27 -7.15 -12.94
N TYR A 20 2.26 -6.27 -13.08
CA TYR A 20 2.95 -5.65 -11.95
C TYR A 20 2.12 -4.64 -11.11
N LEU A 21 1.24 -3.83 -11.73
CA LEU A 21 0.39 -2.90 -10.95
C LEU A 21 -0.74 -3.62 -10.23
N LEU A 22 -1.21 -4.72 -10.80
CA LEU A 22 -2.22 -5.57 -10.18
C LEU A 22 -1.62 -6.35 -8.99
N ASP A 23 -0.37 -6.80 -9.09
CA ASP A 23 0.35 -7.41 -7.97
C ASP A 23 0.59 -6.43 -6.83
N ALA A 24 0.95 -5.17 -7.14
CA ALA A 24 1.10 -4.11 -6.14
C ALA A 24 -0.25 -3.77 -5.46
N GLU A 25 -1.33 -3.68 -6.24
CA GLU A 25 -2.71 -3.51 -5.73
C GLU A 25 -3.10 -4.65 -4.79
N MET A 26 -2.92 -5.90 -5.22
CA MET A 26 -3.24 -7.08 -4.43
C MET A 26 -2.42 -7.11 -3.13
N TYR A 27 -1.14 -6.77 -3.19
CA TYR A 27 -0.29 -6.70 -2.01
C TYR A 27 -0.80 -5.67 -1.00
N LEU A 28 -1.05 -4.43 -1.44
CA LEU A 28 -1.54 -3.35 -0.57
C LEU A 28 -2.87 -3.78 0.07
N ASN A 29 -3.82 -4.26 -0.73
CA ASN A 29 -5.11 -4.74 -0.20
C ASN A 29 -4.93 -5.87 0.82
N HIS A 30 -4.08 -6.87 0.54
CA HIS A 30 -3.85 -7.97 1.45
C HIS A 30 -3.20 -7.51 2.78
N ARG A 31 -2.38 -6.45 2.77
CA ARG A 31 -1.76 -5.89 3.98
C ARG A 31 -2.69 -5.02 4.80
N PHE A 32 -3.54 -4.23 4.16
CA PHE A 32 -4.43 -3.30 4.85
C PHE A 32 -5.79 -3.90 5.22
N TRP A 33 -6.23 -4.94 4.52
CA TRP A 33 -7.57 -5.51 4.68
C TRP A 33 -7.59 -6.96 5.17
N ASP A 34 -6.83 -7.86 4.53
CA ASP A 34 -6.95 -9.30 4.79
C ASP A 34 -6.29 -9.77 6.10
N ASN A 35 -5.44 -8.94 6.71
CA ASN A 35 -4.80 -9.25 7.99
C ASN A 35 -5.50 -8.54 9.15
N MET A 36 -5.37 -9.07 10.37
CA MET A 36 -5.79 -8.38 11.58
C MET A 36 -4.83 -7.22 11.87
N VAL A 37 -5.05 -6.08 11.21
CA VAL A 37 -4.22 -4.88 11.36
C VAL A 37 -4.39 -4.29 12.76
N GLU A 38 -3.28 -4.15 13.47
CA GLU A 38 -3.22 -3.47 14.77
C GLU A 38 -3.22 -1.96 14.59
N TYR A 39 -2.33 -1.45 13.73
CA TYR A 39 -2.23 -0.04 13.45
C TYR A 39 -1.64 0.26 12.07
N ILE A 40 -1.95 1.46 11.58
CA ILE A 40 -1.32 2.06 10.41
C ILE A 40 -0.81 3.44 10.80
N LYS A 41 0.50 3.64 10.71
CA LYS A 41 1.15 4.94 10.90
C LYS A 41 1.56 5.49 9.54
N ILE A 42 1.06 6.68 9.22
CA ILE A 42 1.38 7.38 7.98
C ILE A 42 2.32 8.52 8.34
N ASN A 43 3.48 8.58 7.69
CA ASN A 43 4.39 9.71 7.77
C ASN A 43 4.35 10.44 6.43
N LYS A 44 3.75 11.62 6.43
CA LYS A 44 3.59 12.45 5.23
C LYS A 44 4.86 13.18 4.86
N ASP A 45 5.71 13.51 5.84
CA ASP A 45 6.95 14.26 5.63
C ASP A 45 8.00 13.37 4.94
N GLU A 46 8.00 12.08 5.28
CA GLU A 46 8.92 11.08 4.72
C GLU A 46 8.23 10.11 3.73
N TYR A 47 6.99 10.40 3.31
CA TYR A 47 6.22 9.63 2.32
C TYR A 47 6.22 8.10 2.53
N TYR A 48 6.05 7.65 3.76
CA TYR A 48 5.97 6.22 4.08
C TYR A 48 4.73 5.86 4.90
N ILE A 49 4.37 4.58 4.79
CA ILE A 49 3.33 3.94 5.58
C ILE A 49 3.98 2.81 6.36
N VAL A 50 3.72 2.72 7.66
CA VAL A 50 4.01 1.54 8.48
C VAL A 50 2.71 0.86 8.83
N VAL A 51 2.66 -0.45 8.61
CA VAL A 51 1.51 -1.31 8.89
C VAL A 51 1.96 -2.39 9.84
N LYS A 52 1.30 -2.50 10.99
CA LYS A 52 1.51 -3.62 11.91
C LYS A 52 0.27 -4.48 11.95
N PHE A 53 0.42 -5.77 11.77
CA PHE A 53 -0.69 -6.71 11.65
C PHE A 53 -0.33 -8.09 12.20
N TRP A 54 -1.36 -8.86 12.56
CA TRP A 54 -1.21 -10.28 12.89
C TRP A 54 -1.43 -11.14 11.66
N ARG A 55 -0.52 -12.10 11.45
CA ARG A 55 -0.63 -13.13 10.43
C ARG A 55 -0.20 -14.48 11.02
N LYS A 56 -1.09 -15.48 10.94
CA LYS A 56 -0.83 -16.84 11.44
C LYS A 56 -0.29 -16.89 12.89
N GLY A 57 -0.79 -16.01 13.76
CA GLY A 57 -0.38 -15.94 15.17
C GLY A 57 0.96 -15.21 15.43
N ILE A 58 1.56 -14.60 14.40
CA ILE A 58 2.78 -13.79 14.50
C ILE A 58 2.44 -12.33 14.21
N VAL A 59 3.04 -11.41 14.97
CA VAL A 59 3.00 -9.98 14.71
C VAL A 59 4.08 -9.63 13.69
N GLU A 60 3.67 -9.04 12.57
CA GLU A 60 4.58 -8.50 11.55
C GLU A 60 4.41 -6.99 11.45
N GLU A 61 5.49 -6.28 11.14
CA GLU A 61 5.45 -4.86 10.81
C GLU A 61 6.07 -4.67 9.41
N ASN A 62 5.40 -3.92 8.53
CA ASN A 62 5.90 -3.65 7.19
C ASN A 62 5.95 -2.12 6.98
N LYS A 63 7.08 -1.61 6.50
CA LYS A 63 7.21 -0.22 6.03
C LYS A 63 7.12 -0.20 4.50
N ILE A 64 6.24 0.63 3.97
CA ILE A 64 6.04 0.86 2.54
C ILE A 64 6.47 2.30 2.24
N GLU A 65 7.40 2.47 1.31
CA GLU A 65 8.02 3.76 1.02
C GLU A 65 8.33 3.87 -0.48
N LYS A 66 8.07 5.03 -1.07
CA LYS A 66 8.60 5.33 -2.40
C LYS A 66 10.02 5.87 -2.27
N LYS A 67 10.97 5.19 -2.90
CA LYS A 67 12.36 5.64 -3.00
C LYS A 67 12.74 5.72 -4.48
N GLU A 68 13.19 6.89 -4.91
CA GLU A 68 13.40 7.19 -6.34
C GLU A 68 12.13 6.88 -7.15
N ASP A 69 12.21 6.01 -8.15
CA ASP A 69 11.10 5.57 -8.99
C ASP A 69 10.54 4.20 -8.57
N LYS A 70 10.81 3.72 -7.35
CA LYS A 70 10.38 2.39 -6.89
C LYS A 70 9.57 2.47 -5.60
N LEU A 71 8.56 1.61 -5.49
CA LEU A 71 7.85 1.40 -4.23
C LEU A 71 8.49 0.20 -3.51
N HIS A 72 9.09 0.47 -2.37
CA HIS A 72 9.75 -0.52 -1.53
C HIS A 72 8.82 -1.01 -0.42
N VAL A 73 8.99 -2.27 -0.05
CA VAL A 73 8.44 -2.85 1.16
C VAL A 73 9.55 -3.43 2.00
N TYR A 74 9.68 -2.91 3.21
CA TYR A 74 10.58 -3.40 4.23
C TYR A 74 9.79 -4.28 5.20
N TYR A 75 10.09 -5.57 5.21
CA TYR A 75 9.56 -6.51 6.18
C TYR A 75 10.38 -6.39 7.47
N ILE A 76 9.75 -5.91 8.53
CA ILE A 76 10.31 -5.74 9.85
C ILE A 76 9.67 -6.82 10.73
N SER A 77 10.29 -7.99 10.77
CA SER A 77 9.93 -9.07 11.71
C SER A 77 11.05 -9.24 12.72
N SER A 78 10.77 -9.84 13.87
CA SER A 78 11.69 -10.01 15.02
C SER A 78 13.06 -10.58 14.62
N GLY A 79 13.99 -9.71 14.21
CA GLY A 79 15.37 -10.03 13.86
C GLY A 79 15.72 -10.03 12.36
N GLU A 80 14.75 -9.90 11.44
CA GLU A 80 15.02 -9.86 9.99
C GLU A 80 14.44 -8.61 9.32
N ASN A 81 15.31 -7.82 8.69
CA ASN A 81 14.94 -6.72 7.81
C ASN A 81 15.14 -7.13 6.36
N ARG A 82 14.06 -7.47 5.66
CA ARG A 82 14.10 -7.78 4.22
C ARG A 82 13.53 -6.61 3.43
N ASN A 83 14.20 -6.20 2.36
CA ASN A 83 13.71 -5.17 1.43
C ASN A 83 13.27 -5.84 0.13
N HIS A 84 12.08 -5.51 -0.36
CA HIS A 84 11.53 -5.97 -1.62
C HIS A 84 11.00 -4.80 -2.44
N ILE A 85 11.26 -4.79 -3.75
CA ILE A 85 10.69 -3.81 -4.68
C ILE A 85 9.30 -4.31 -5.08
N LEU A 86 8.24 -3.61 -4.65
CA LEU A 86 6.87 -3.98 -4.97
C LEU A 86 6.51 -3.62 -6.42
N ILE A 87 6.93 -2.43 -6.88
CA ILE A 87 6.73 -1.96 -8.24
C ILE A 87 7.77 -0.91 -8.62
N GLU A 88 8.14 -0.88 -9.89
CA GLU A 88 9.08 0.09 -10.48
C GLU A 88 8.34 1.15 -11.31
N ASN A 89 9.06 2.22 -11.70
CA ASN A 89 8.56 3.35 -12.47
C ASN A 89 7.40 4.11 -11.81
N VAL A 90 7.42 4.22 -10.48
CA VAL A 90 6.44 4.97 -9.69
C VAL A 90 6.74 6.47 -9.84
N GLU A 91 5.78 7.19 -10.41
CA GLU A 91 5.82 8.64 -10.54
C GLU A 91 5.33 9.30 -9.24
N GLU A 92 4.22 8.81 -8.68
CA GLU A 92 3.59 9.36 -7.48
C GLU A 92 3.21 8.24 -6.50
N PHE A 93 3.50 8.46 -5.22
CA PHE A 93 2.97 7.69 -4.11
C PHE A 93 2.65 8.67 -2.99
N ASP A 94 1.36 8.91 -2.76
CA ASP A 94 0.88 9.90 -1.79
C ASP A 94 -0.14 9.25 -0.86
N VAL A 95 -0.20 9.75 0.38
CA VAL A 95 -1.07 9.19 1.42
C VAL A 95 -1.79 10.30 2.15
N VAL A 96 -3.11 10.32 1.98
CA VAL A 96 -3.97 11.37 2.53
C VAL A 96 -4.84 10.77 3.62
N GLU A 97 -4.75 11.29 4.84
CA GLU A 97 -5.65 10.93 5.94
C GLU A 97 -6.75 11.98 6.11
N LYS A 98 -7.99 11.52 6.30
CA LYS A 98 -9.15 12.36 6.58
C LYS A 98 -10.07 11.67 7.58
N LYS A 99 -10.01 12.12 8.84
CA LYS A 99 -10.71 11.51 9.99
C LYS A 99 -10.33 10.03 10.12
N ASN A 100 -11.31 9.14 10.01
CA ASN A 100 -11.15 7.71 10.06
C ASN A 100 -10.78 7.10 8.70
N LEU A 101 -10.81 7.85 7.61
CA LEU A 101 -10.42 7.36 6.29
C LEU A 101 -8.95 7.67 5.99
N PHE A 102 -8.28 6.79 5.26
CA PHE A 102 -7.03 7.12 4.60
C PHE A 102 -7.05 6.65 3.14
N TYR A 103 -6.38 7.43 2.31
CA TYR A 103 -6.30 7.24 0.87
C TYR A 103 -4.84 7.05 0.48
N ILE A 104 -4.58 6.10 -0.41
CA ILE A 104 -3.27 5.90 -1.04
C ILE A 104 -3.43 6.23 -2.52
N LYS A 105 -2.71 7.23 -3.01
CA LYS A 105 -2.58 7.50 -4.44
C LYS A 105 -1.32 6.84 -4.96
N LEU A 106 -1.43 6.16 -6.09
CA LEU A 106 -0.31 5.52 -6.76
C LEU A 106 -0.39 5.80 -8.26
N LYS A 107 0.64 6.45 -8.79
CA LYS A 107 0.82 6.69 -10.22
C LYS A 107 2.09 6.00 -10.69
N VAL A 108 1.98 5.21 -11.74
CA VAL A 108 3.12 4.55 -12.41
C VAL A 108 3.22 5.09 -13.82
N LYS A 109 4.45 5.22 -14.33
CA LYS A 109 4.73 5.74 -15.67
C LYS A 109 3.92 5.01 -16.74
N ASN A 110 3.30 5.77 -17.62
CA ASN A 110 2.41 5.28 -18.69
C ASN A 110 1.18 4.49 -18.20
N GLN A 111 0.85 4.56 -16.91
CA GLN A 111 -0.35 3.95 -16.33
C GLN A 111 -1.23 5.03 -15.71
N GLU A 112 -2.52 4.78 -15.56
CA GLU A 112 -3.42 5.73 -14.88
C GLU A 112 -3.12 5.81 -13.38
N GLU A 113 -3.46 6.96 -12.78
CA GLU A 113 -3.41 7.11 -11.33
C GLU A 113 -4.47 6.21 -10.69
N ARG A 114 -4.12 5.56 -9.58
CA ARG A 114 -5.04 4.78 -8.76
C ARG A 114 -5.14 5.37 -7.37
N ILE A 115 -6.36 5.40 -6.82
CA ILE A 115 -6.64 5.88 -5.47
C ILE A 115 -7.32 4.77 -4.69
N TYR A 116 -6.62 4.22 -3.69
CA TYR A 116 -7.15 3.25 -2.75
C TYR A 116 -7.71 3.99 -1.53
N CYS A 117 -8.84 3.53 -0.98
CA CYS A 117 -9.47 4.12 0.20
C CYS A 117 -9.73 3.04 1.25
N TYR A 118 -9.34 3.33 2.48
CA TYR A 118 -9.44 2.43 3.62
C TYR A 118 -10.00 3.17 4.84
N GLU A 119 -10.69 2.47 5.74
CA GLU A 119 -11.25 3.04 6.98
C GLU A 119 -10.63 2.40 8.22
N LYS A 120 -10.08 3.26 9.08
CA LYS A 120 -9.61 2.94 10.43
C LYS A 120 -10.83 2.96 11.36
N THR A 121 -11.04 1.90 12.14
CA THR A 121 -12.04 1.83 13.23
C THR A 121 -11.37 1.87 14.58
#